data_AF-A0A0B1S6I2-F1
#
_entry.id   AF-A0A0B1S6I2-F1
#
_cell.length_a   1.000
_cell.length_b   1.000
_cell.length_c   1.000
_cell.angle_alpha   90.00
_cell.angle_beta   90.00
_cell.angle_gamma   90.00
#
_symmetry.space_group_name_H-M   'P 1'
#
loop_
_entity.id
_entity.type
_entity.pdbx_description
1 polymer ?
#
loop_
_entity_poly.entity_id
_entity_poly.type
_entity_poly.pdbx_seq_one_letter_code
_entity_poly.pdbx_strand_id
1 'polypeptide(L)'
;RNFLDFLSRFREDVLESVRSDTEVIVASYDRSQLKQTGTGHFSPLAAYHSQSDKVLIMDVARFKYPPHWVTLSQLQQAMCTLDSSTKRPRGVNEYLMIFCCYDDINMTVKPCMM
;
A
#
# COMPACT_ATOMS: atom_id res chain seq x y z
N ARG A 1 12.27 10.75 -9.99
CA ARG A 1 13.37 9.93 -9.40
C ARG A 1 13.31 8.56 -10.09
N ASN A 2 14.27 7.66 -9.94
CA ASN A 2 14.22 6.41 -10.70
C ASN A 2 13.16 5.46 -10.13
N PHE A 3 12.52 4.67 -11.00
CA PHE A 3 11.51 3.67 -10.63
C PHE A 3 12.01 2.66 -9.58
N LEU A 4 13.31 2.33 -9.63
CA LEU A 4 14.00 1.47 -8.67
C LEU A 4 14.13 2.11 -7.27
N ASP A 5 14.20 3.44 -7.18
CA ASP A 5 14.31 4.16 -5.90
C ASP A 5 13.03 4.00 -5.08
N PHE A 6 11.86 4.07 -5.74
CA PHE A 6 10.56 3.92 -5.09
C PHE A 6 10.35 2.49 -4.58
N LEU A 7 10.53 1.47 -5.43
CA LEU A 7 10.25 0.09 -5.04
C LEU A 7 11.19 -0.41 -3.94
N SER A 8 12.40 0.17 -3.85
CA SER A 8 13.32 -0.08 -2.73
C SER A 8 12.79 0.54 -1.43
N ARG A 9 12.40 1.82 -1.45
CA ARG A 9 11.88 2.53 -0.25
C ARG A 9 10.54 1.99 0.23
N PHE A 10 9.65 1.62 -0.68
CA PHE A 10 8.40 0.98 -0.31
C PHE A 10 8.62 -0.41 0.33
N ARG A 11 9.71 -1.10 -0.01
CA ARG A 11 10.11 -2.35 0.67
C ARG A 11 10.69 -2.11 2.06
N GLU A 12 11.46 -1.04 2.22
CA GLU A 12 11.98 -0.57 3.51
C GLU A 12 10.79 -0.22 4.44
N ASP A 13 9.90 0.69 4.01
CA ASP A 13 8.67 1.06 4.73
C ASP A 13 7.83 -0.16 5.15
N VAL A 14 7.58 -1.09 4.23
CA VAL A 14 6.79 -2.31 4.49
C VAL A 14 7.50 -3.24 5.47
N LEU A 15 8.83 -3.38 5.40
CA LEU A 15 9.60 -4.20 6.34
C LEU A 15 9.67 -3.60 7.75
N GLU A 16 9.60 -2.28 7.88
CA GLU A 16 9.54 -1.59 9.17
C GLU A 16 8.15 -1.76 9.81
N SER A 17 7.07 -1.45 9.07
CA SER A 17 5.71 -1.56 9.60
C SER A 17 5.30 -2.99 9.97
N VAL A 18 5.60 -4.02 9.16
CA VAL A 18 5.22 -5.41 9.52
C VAL A 18 6.07 -6.01 10.66
N ARG A 19 6.96 -5.21 11.26
CA ARG A 19 7.72 -5.51 12.48
C ARG A 19 7.37 -4.58 13.64
N SER A 20 6.50 -3.60 13.43
CA SER A 20 6.13 -2.60 14.43
C SER A 20 4.86 -3.01 15.16
N ASP A 21 4.91 -3.04 16.48
CA ASP A 21 3.71 -3.20 17.32
C ASP A 21 2.83 -1.94 17.34
N THR A 22 3.37 -0.79 16.90
CA THR A 22 2.69 0.51 16.93
C THR A 22 2.27 1.04 15.58
N GLU A 23 2.86 0.60 14.45
CA GLU A 23 2.68 1.25 13.13
C GLU A 23 2.23 0.30 12.01
N VAL A 24 1.05 0.54 11.42
CA VAL A 24 0.48 -0.28 10.34
C VAL A 24 0.34 0.52 9.04
N ILE A 25 0.81 0.02 7.89
CA ILE A 25 0.55 0.63 6.57
C ILE A 25 -0.86 0.28 6.08
N VAL A 26 -1.64 1.28 5.67
CA VAL A 26 -2.80 1.11 4.78
C VAL A 26 -2.44 1.53 3.35
N ALA A 27 -2.53 0.59 2.40
CA ALA A 27 -2.28 0.86 0.98
C ALA A 27 -3.54 1.37 0.27
N SER A 28 -3.36 2.34 -0.64
CA SER A 28 -4.39 2.93 -1.51
C SER A 28 -4.11 2.53 -2.97
N TYR A 29 -4.93 1.66 -3.54
CA TYR A 29 -4.61 0.97 -4.81
C TYR A 29 -5.83 0.76 -5.71
N ASP A 30 -5.61 0.57 -7.01
CA ASP A 30 -6.66 0.20 -7.96
C ASP A 30 -6.75 -1.32 -8.16
N ARG A 31 -7.92 -1.89 -7.82
CA ARG A 31 -8.24 -3.30 -7.96
C ARG A 31 -8.09 -3.83 -9.37
N SER A 32 -8.32 -3.01 -10.41
CA SER A 32 -8.20 -3.45 -11.80
C SER A 32 -6.80 -3.98 -12.13
N GLN A 33 -5.75 -3.36 -11.57
CA GLN A 33 -4.35 -3.77 -11.80
C GLN A 33 -4.01 -5.10 -11.11
N LEU A 34 -4.72 -5.42 -10.03
CA LEU A 34 -4.64 -6.71 -9.33
C LEU A 34 -5.60 -7.76 -9.91
N LYS A 35 -6.22 -7.49 -11.07
CA LYS A 35 -7.26 -8.32 -11.72
C LYS A 35 -8.50 -8.57 -10.85
N GLN A 36 -8.75 -7.67 -9.89
CA GLN A 36 -9.94 -7.66 -9.05
C GLN A 36 -11.00 -6.72 -9.65
N THR A 37 -12.26 -6.92 -9.27
CA THR A 37 -13.38 -6.13 -9.79
C THR A 37 -13.63 -4.87 -8.94
N GLY A 38 -13.96 -3.76 -9.61
CA GLY A 38 -13.96 -2.42 -9.01
C GLY A 38 -12.65 -1.68 -9.27
N THR A 39 -12.52 -0.47 -8.72
CA THR A 39 -11.36 0.41 -8.93
C THR A 39 -10.65 0.68 -7.60
N GLY A 40 -10.68 1.91 -7.08
CA GLY A 40 -9.97 2.29 -5.85
C GLY A 40 -10.38 1.47 -4.62
N HIS A 41 -9.40 1.06 -3.83
CA HIS A 41 -9.60 0.45 -2.52
C HIS A 41 -8.48 0.81 -1.53
N PHE A 42 -8.79 0.68 -0.25
CA PHE A 42 -7.88 0.88 0.87
C PHE A 42 -7.87 -0.40 1.72
N SER A 43 -6.70 -0.91 2.10
CA SER A 43 -6.59 -2.04 3.05
C SER A 43 -5.20 -2.11 3.72
N PRO A 44 -5.12 -2.61 4.97
CA PRO A 44 -3.84 -2.79 5.66
C PRO A 44 -2.90 -3.79 4.96
N LEU A 45 -1.59 -3.55 5.10
CA LEU A 45 -0.52 -4.49 4.77
C LEU A 45 -0.02 -5.14 6.06
N ALA A 46 -0.14 -6.47 6.19
CA ALA A 46 0.05 -7.15 7.49
C ALA A 46 1.23 -8.14 7.55
N ALA A 47 1.83 -8.49 6.42
CA ALA A 47 3.01 -9.36 6.38
C ALA A 47 3.78 -9.17 5.06
N TYR A 48 5.09 -9.41 5.08
CA TYR A 48 5.96 -9.40 3.90
C TYR A 48 6.77 -10.70 3.82
N HIS A 49 6.85 -11.27 2.62
CA HIS A 49 7.54 -12.52 2.34
C HIS A 49 8.71 -12.29 1.37
N SER A 50 9.92 -12.23 1.94
CA SER A 50 11.14 -11.80 1.25
C SER A 50 11.52 -12.65 0.04
N GLN A 51 11.42 -13.97 0.13
CA GLN A 51 11.86 -14.88 -0.94
C GLN A 51 11.07 -14.72 -2.25
N SER A 52 9.85 -14.17 -2.20
CA SER A 52 9.01 -13.96 -3.39
C SER A 52 8.62 -12.51 -3.64
N ASP A 53 9.20 -11.55 -2.89
CA ASP A 53 8.89 -10.12 -2.93
C ASP A 53 7.39 -9.84 -2.86
N LYS A 54 6.69 -10.49 -1.91
CA LYS A 54 5.23 -10.37 -1.75
C LYS A 54 4.82 -9.72 -0.44
N VAL A 55 3.69 -9.02 -0.49
CA VAL A 55 3.03 -8.43 0.68
C VAL A 55 1.59 -8.96 0.80
N LEU A 56 1.14 -9.17 2.04
CA LEU A 56 -0.21 -9.62 2.38
C LEU A 56 -1.13 -8.41 2.58
N ILE A 57 -2.12 -8.26 1.70
CA ILE A 57 -3.20 -7.29 1.84
C ILE A 57 -4.32 -7.91 2.68
N MET A 58 -4.67 -7.27 3.79
CA MET A 58 -5.82 -7.64 4.64
C MET A 58 -7.09 -6.97 4.11
N ASP A 59 -7.65 -7.52 3.03
CA ASP A 59 -8.79 -6.93 2.32
C ASP A 59 -9.99 -6.70 3.25
N VAL A 60 -10.35 -5.42 3.47
CA VAL A 60 -11.44 -5.05 4.39
C VAL A 60 -12.82 -5.34 3.79
N ALA A 61 -12.94 -5.49 2.47
CA ALA A 61 -14.15 -5.92 1.79
C ALA A 61 -14.29 -7.46 1.81
N ARG A 62 -14.26 -8.05 3.01
CA ARG A 62 -14.28 -9.50 3.28
C ARG A 62 -15.43 -10.27 2.63
N PHE A 63 -16.51 -9.59 2.26
CA PHE A 63 -17.64 -10.15 1.49
C PHE A 63 -17.31 -10.44 0.02
N LYS A 64 -16.12 -10.00 -0.45
CA LYS A 64 -15.73 -9.99 -1.87
C LYS A 64 -14.40 -10.67 -2.12
N TYR A 65 -13.39 -10.38 -1.30
CA TYR A 65 -12.06 -10.99 -1.39
C TYR A 65 -11.53 -11.34 0.01
N PRO A 66 -10.86 -12.50 0.17
CA PRO A 66 -10.11 -12.81 1.39
C PRO A 66 -8.79 -12.00 1.43
N PRO A 67 -8.08 -12.00 2.56
CA PRO A 67 -6.68 -11.58 2.60
C PRO A 67 -5.84 -12.32 1.55
N HIS A 68 -4.99 -11.59 0.82
CA HIS A 68 -4.32 -12.13 -0.36
C HIS A 68 -2.93 -11.54 -0.57
N TRP A 69 -2.04 -12.33 -1.18
CA TRP A 69 -0.66 -11.97 -1.44
C TRP A 69 -0.46 -11.46 -2.87
N VAL A 70 0.15 -10.28 -3.02
CA VAL A 70 0.56 -9.70 -4.31
C VAL A 70 2.06 -9.43 -4.31
N THR A 71 2.71 -9.34 -5.49
CA THR A 71 4.11 -8.87 -5.51
C THR A 71 4.16 -7.38 -5.18
N LEU A 72 5.25 -6.93 -4.56
CA LEU A 72 5.44 -5.54 -4.20
C LEU A 72 5.41 -4.62 -5.45
N SER A 73 5.93 -5.12 -6.57
CA SER A 73 5.85 -4.50 -7.90
C SER A 73 4.43 -4.41 -8.49
N GLN A 74 3.58 -5.42 -8.26
CA GLN A 74 2.15 -5.36 -8.64
C GLN A 74 1.39 -4.33 -7.79
N LEU A 75 1.67 -4.29 -6.48
CA LEU A 75 1.07 -3.28 -5.61
C LEU A 75 1.55 -1.87 -5.99
N GLN A 76 2.83 -1.66 -6.28
CA GLN A 76 3.32 -0.39 -6.84
C GLN A 76 2.52 0.02 -8.07
N GLN A 77 2.36 -0.86 -9.08
CA GLN A 77 1.58 -0.55 -10.28
C GLN A 77 0.12 -0.19 -9.96
N ALA A 78 -0.52 -0.93 -9.04
CA ALA A 78 -1.88 -0.65 -8.59
C ALA A 78 -2.01 0.70 -7.85
N MET A 79 -1.01 1.06 -7.05
CA MET A 79 -0.93 2.34 -6.34
C MET A 79 -0.68 3.52 -7.31
N CYS A 80 0.27 3.41 -8.24
CA CYS A 80 0.66 4.52 -9.11
C CYS A 80 -0.35 4.83 -10.25
N THR A 81 -1.53 4.20 -10.24
CA THR A 81 -2.68 4.58 -11.09
C THR A 81 -3.28 5.92 -10.68
N LEU A 82 -3.88 6.66 -11.60
CA LEU A 82 -4.58 7.92 -11.28
C LEU A 82 -5.96 7.66 -10.67
N ASP A 83 -6.26 8.36 -9.57
CA ASP A 83 -7.62 8.47 -9.04
C ASP A 83 -8.45 9.43 -9.89
N SER A 84 -9.61 8.98 -10.35
CA SER A 84 -10.54 9.80 -11.14
C SER A 84 -11.17 10.94 -10.35
N SER A 85 -11.19 10.88 -9.02
CA SER A 85 -11.74 11.92 -8.13
C SER A 85 -10.73 13.03 -7.82
N THR A 86 -9.51 12.68 -7.38
CA THR A 86 -8.48 13.66 -6.97
C THR A 86 -7.59 14.14 -8.11
N LYS A 87 -7.57 13.42 -9.26
CA LYS A 87 -6.64 13.59 -10.38
C LYS A 87 -5.16 13.39 -10.04
N ARG A 88 -4.86 12.78 -8.88
CA ARG A 88 -3.51 12.40 -8.43
C ARG A 88 -3.34 10.87 -8.49
N PRO A 89 -2.12 10.33 -8.43
CA PRO A 89 -1.92 8.91 -8.16
C PRO A 89 -2.69 8.46 -6.89
N ARG A 90 -3.30 7.28 -6.91
CA ARG A 90 -3.98 6.69 -5.72
C ARG A 90 -2.98 6.43 -4.61
N GLY A 91 -1.81 5.96 -5.03
CA GLY A 91 -0.66 5.72 -4.21
C GLY A 91 -0.26 7.00 -3.52
N VAL A 92 -0.22 6.91 -2.20
CA VAL A 92 0.89 7.38 -1.37
C VAL A 92 1.51 8.69 -1.92
N ASN A 93 1.14 9.90 -1.46
CA ASN A 93 1.78 11.24 -1.69
C ASN A 93 1.80 12.20 -0.44
N GLU A 94 2.94 12.44 0.23
CA GLU A 94 3.26 12.95 1.61
C GLU A 94 3.54 11.99 2.90
N TYR A 95 2.65 11.10 3.46
CA TYR A 95 2.70 10.12 4.61
C TYR A 95 2.89 8.62 4.34
N LEU A 96 2.99 7.84 5.40
CA LEU A 96 2.44 6.49 5.40
C LEU A 96 1.11 6.54 6.20
N MET A 97 0.06 5.78 5.85
CA MET A 97 -1.14 5.66 6.73
C MET A 97 -0.84 4.80 7.95
N ILE A 98 0.24 5.16 8.65
CA ILE A 98 0.59 4.70 9.97
C ILE A 98 -0.55 5.14 10.88
N PHE A 99 -1.36 4.18 11.28
CA PHE A 99 -2.06 4.30 12.55
C PHE A 99 -1.01 4.03 13.62
N CYS A 100 -0.57 5.07 14.32
CA CYS A 100 0.19 4.92 15.54
C CYS A 100 -0.77 4.52 16.67
N CYS A 101 -0.58 3.36 17.28
CA CYS A 101 -1.53 2.80 18.26
C CYS A 101 -1.46 3.44 19.67
N TYR A 102 -0.63 4.46 19.88
CA TYR A 102 -0.55 5.23 21.12
C TYR A 102 -0.35 6.71 20.80
N ASP A 103 -1.14 7.55 21.48
CA ASP A 103 -1.10 9.02 21.63
C ASP A 103 -0.57 9.89 20.45
N ASP A 104 -1.44 10.80 19.98
CA ASP A 104 -1.30 11.73 18.85
C ASP A 104 -1.31 11.14 17.41
N ILE A 105 -2.42 11.39 16.70
CA ILE A 105 -2.67 10.92 15.32
C ILE A 105 -1.93 11.82 14.30
N ASN A 106 -0.73 11.42 13.87
CA ASN A 106 0.05 12.13 12.84
C ASN A 106 -0.06 11.47 11.44
N MET A 107 -0.28 12.29 10.38
CA MET A 107 -0.61 11.91 8.99
C MET A 107 0.10 12.81 7.91
N THR A 108 -0.32 12.76 6.61
CA THR A 108 0.11 13.46 5.33
C THR A 108 -0.38 12.59 4.09
N VAL A 109 0.33 12.31 2.93
CA VAL A 109 0.06 11.11 2.02
C VAL A 109 1.06 9.92 1.43
N LYS A 110 2.38 9.57 1.06
CA LYS A 110 3.91 9.79 0.76
C LYS A 110 4.39 9.30 -0.65
N PRO A 111 5.07 10.08 -1.54
CA PRO A 111 4.95 9.97 -3.01
C PRO A 111 5.35 8.67 -3.77
N CYS A 112 4.39 8.03 -4.47
CA CYS A 112 4.63 7.50 -5.81
C CYS A 112 4.57 8.65 -6.83
N MET A 113 5.74 9.12 -7.22
CA MET A 113 5.95 9.90 -8.44
C MET A 113 6.25 8.93 -9.59
N MET A 114 5.80 9.26 -10.79
CA MET A 114 6.33 8.68 -12.03
C MET A 114 7.72 9.25 -12.36
#